data_AF-G0NDG9-F1
#
_entry.id   AF-G0NDG9-F1
#
_cell.length_a   1.000
_cell.length_b   1.000
_cell.length_c   1.000
_cell.angle_alpha   90.00
_cell.angle_beta   90.00
_cell.angle_gamma   90.00
#
_symmetry.space_group_name_H-M   'P 1'
#
loop_
_entity.id
_entity.type
_entity.pdbx_description
1 polymer ?
#
loop_
_entity_poly.entity_id
_entity_poly.type
_entity_poly.pdbx_seq_one_letter_code
_entity_poly.pdbx_strand_id
1 'polypeptide(L)'
;MKTLLAVCILIFAQLVLPSFIIVKRGISESDQKDAIDAANKFRREYAKKNDIANMNELTYDAENEKLAEADSQCEGPTRNEIYIFSDFDRVDMATEVFFKTIACTKAPKPCKFTFENKRQIINEGDYFCVVGPRKSQVKNFTTSIGEPGSKCPEETVSKDGLCGINGGYLVNFNLLILFLSIFYALM
;
A
#
# COMPACT_ATOMS: atom_id res chain seq x y z
N MET A 1 26.30 35.45 21.71
CA MET A 1 25.17 36.39 21.49
C MET A 1 24.78 36.49 20.01
N LYS A 2 25.72 36.77 19.08
CA LYS A 2 25.45 36.80 17.62
C LYS A 2 25.05 35.43 17.03
N THR A 3 25.64 34.36 17.53
CA THR A 3 25.30 32.97 17.18
C THR A 3 23.91 32.56 17.66
N LEU A 4 23.55 32.94 18.90
CA LEU A 4 22.22 32.69 19.45
C LEU A 4 21.13 33.41 18.63
N LEU A 5 21.40 34.65 18.21
CA LEU A 5 20.49 35.44 17.37
C LEU A 5 20.29 34.80 15.98
N ALA A 6 21.37 34.30 15.37
CA ALA A 6 21.31 33.63 14.07
C ALA A 6 20.51 32.31 14.14
N VAL A 7 20.66 31.55 15.22
CA VAL A 7 19.88 30.32 15.46
C VAL A 7 18.39 30.64 15.65
N CYS A 8 18.06 31.68 16.42
CA CYS A 8 16.67 32.11 16.58
C CYS A 8 16.03 32.55 15.26
N ILE A 9 16.77 33.26 14.39
CA ILE A 9 16.27 33.71 13.08
C ILE A 9 16.00 32.51 12.16
N LEU A 10 16.85 31.48 12.18
CA LEU A 10 16.66 30.26 11.38
C LEU A 10 15.44 29.44 11.85
N ILE A 11 15.21 29.35 13.17
CA ILE A 11 14.03 28.67 13.73
C ILE A 11 12.75 29.43 13.36
N PHE A 12 12.76 30.75 13.46
CA PHE A 12 11.60 31.56 13.07
C PHE A 12 11.31 31.46 11.57
N ALA A 13 12.34 31.41 10.71
CA ALA A 13 12.16 31.21 9.27
C ALA A 13 11.46 29.88 8.91
N GLN A 14 11.61 28.84 9.73
CA GLN A 14 10.91 27.56 9.57
C GLN A 14 9.44 27.60 10.05
N LEU A 15 9.08 28.55 10.91
CA LEU A 15 7.72 28.71 11.46
C LEU A 15 6.79 29.55 10.57
N VAL A 16 7.33 30.33 9.62
CA VAL A 16 6.54 31.23 8.75
C VAL A 16 6.24 30.65 7.36
N LEU A 17 6.74 29.44 7.05
CA LEU A 17 6.33 28.76 5.83
C LEU A 17 4.90 28.28 6.04
N PRO A 18 3.91 28.73 5.24
CA PRO A 18 2.58 28.14 5.29
C PRO A 18 2.77 26.66 5.07
N SER A 19 2.33 25.85 6.02
CA SER A 19 2.22 24.42 5.81
C SER A 19 1.37 24.28 4.56
N PHE A 20 1.95 23.84 3.44
CA PHE A 20 1.16 23.42 2.30
C PHE A 20 0.30 22.27 2.85
N ILE A 21 -0.95 22.57 3.20
CA ILE A 21 -1.93 21.54 3.54
C ILE A 21 -2.21 20.88 2.21
N ILE A 22 -1.37 19.92 1.86
CA ILE A 22 -1.69 18.93 0.85
C ILE A 22 -2.94 18.27 1.39
N VAL A 23 -4.10 18.61 0.82
CA VAL A 23 -5.32 17.85 1.03
C VAL A 23 -4.95 16.42 0.66
N LYS A 24 -4.86 15.55 1.66
CA LYS A 24 -4.55 14.14 1.44
C LYS A 24 -5.72 13.57 0.65
N ARG A 25 -5.52 13.43 -0.67
CA ARG A 25 -6.44 12.73 -1.56
C ARG A 25 -6.16 11.24 -1.34
N GLY A 26 -7.12 10.51 -0.79
CA GLY A 26 -6.95 9.11 -0.37
C GLY A 26 -7.67 8.81 0.94
N ILE A 27 -7.64 7.55 1.36
CA ILE A 27 -8.15 7.12 2.67
C ILE A 27 -7.17 7.47 3.79
N SER A 28 -7.64 7.45 5.04
CA SER A 28 -6.80 7.75 6.21
C SER A 28 -5.70 6.70 6.41
N GLU A 29 -4.59 7.01 7.10
CA GLU A 29 -3.52 6.01 7.34
C GLU A 29 -3.99 4.78 8.10
N SER A 30 -4.96 4.96 9.01
CA SER A 30 -5.62 3.84 9.67
C SER A 30 -6.39 2.98 8.67
N ASP A 31 -7.17 3.60 7.78
CA ASP A 31 -7.91 2.87 6.75
C ASP A 31 -6.96 2.16 5.77
N GLN A 32 -5.83 2.80 5.42
CA GLN A 32 -4.76 2.18 4.60
C GLN A 32 -4.23 0.92 5.28
N LYS A 33 -3.91 1.02 6.58
CA LYS A 33 -3.43 -0.10 7.38
C LYS A 33 -4.46 -1.22 7.46
N ASP A 34 -5.71 -0.90 7.73
CA ASP A 34 -6.79 -1.88 7.84
C ASP A 34 -6.98 -2.64 6.51
N ALA A 35 -6.93 -1.93 5.38
CA ALA A 35 -7.05 -2.54 4.06
C ALA A 35 -5.89 -3.51 3.77
N ILE A 36 -4.64 -3.13 4.07
CA ILE A 36 -3.47 -3.97 3.86
C ILE A 36 -3.49 -5.18 4.79
N ASP A 37 -3.80 -4.98 6.07
CA ASP A 37 -3.81 -6.05 7.07
C ASP A 37 -4.85 -7.11 6.71
N ALA A 38 -6.06 -6.69 6.32
CA ALA A 38 -7.11 -7.59 5.88
C ALA A 38 -6.72 -8.33 4.58
N ALA A 39 -6.17 -7.62 3.59
CA ALA A 39 -5.72 -8.24 2.35
C ALA A 39 -4.60 -9.27 2.60
N ASN A 40 -3.55 -8.91 3.33
CA ASN A 40 -2.44 -9.81 3.63
C ASN A 40 -2.84 -10.98 4.53
N LYS A 41 -3.79 -10.79 5.46
CA LYS A 41 -4.37 -11.90 6.22
C LYS A 41 -5.00 -12.93 5.29
N PHE A 42 -5.86 -12.49 4.37
CA PHE A 42 -6.47 -13.37 3.38
C PHE A 42 -5.42 -14.09 2.52
N ARG A 43 -4.42 -13.35 2.00
CA ARG A 43 -3.34 -13.92 1.18
C ARG A 43 -2.60 -15.04 1.90
N ARG A 44 -2.31 -14.83 3.18
CA ARG A 44 -1.63 -15.81 4.04
C ARG A 44 -2.49 -17.04 4.26
N GLU A 45 -3.75 -16.88 4.61
CA GLU A 45 -4.68 -17.99 4.80
C GLU A 45 -4.85 -18.79 3.50
N TYR A 46 -4.96 -18.10 2.37
CA TYR A 46 -5.03 -18.73 1.05
C TYR A 46 -3.75 -19.48 0.70
N ALA A 47 -2.58 -18.90 0.94
CA ALA A 47 -1.29 -19.54 0.69
C ALA A 47 -1.11 -20.79 1.55
N LYS A 48 -1.48 -20.73 2.84
CA LYS A 48 -1.45 -21.88 3.76
C LYS A 48 -2.44 -22.98 3.35
N LYS A 49 -3.64 -22.61 2.90
CA LYS A 49 -4.68 -23.56 2.48
C LYS A 49 -4.34 -24.29 1.18
N ASN A 50 -3.60 -23.65 0.27
CA ASN A 50 -3.32 -24.18 -1.07
C ASN A 50 -1.84 -24.50 -1.29
N ASP A 51 -1.03 -24.53 -0.23
CA ASP A 51 0.41 -24.79 -0.26
C ASP A 51 1.15 -23.92 -1.31
N ILE A 52 0.95 -22.61 -1.25
CA ILE A 52 1.59 -21.66 -2.17
C ILE A 52 2.87 -21.11 -1.54
N ALA A 53 4.01 -21.53 -2.09
CA ALA A 53 5.34 -21.23 -1.57
C ALA A 53 5.86 -19.82 -1.89
N ASN A 54 5.27 -19.11 -2.86
CA ASN A 54 5.75 -17.82 -3.36
C ASN A 54 4.69 -16.71 -3.38
N MET A 55 3.76 -16.71 -2.41
CA MET A 55 2.74 -15.67 -2.29
C MET A 55 3.36 -14.36 -1.79
N ASN A 56 3.32 -13.29 -2.59
CA ASN A 56 3.85 -11.99 -2.18
C ASN A 56 3.02 -11.31 -1.08
N GLU A 57 3.69 -10.64 -0.15
CA GLU A 57 3.11 -9.62 0.75
C GLU A 57 2.72 -8.38 -0.06
N LEU A 58 1.55 -7.80 0.21
CA LEU A 58 1.12 -6.53 -0.37
C LEU A 58 1.62 -5.36 0.48
N THR A 59 2.08 -4.31 -0.18
CA THR A 59 2.38 -3.01 0.42
C THR A 59 1.41 -1.94 -0.08
N TYR A 60 1.17 -0.89 0.72
CA TYR A 60 0.38 0.24 0.23
C TYR A 60 1.13 1.01 -0.84
N ASP A 61 0.42 1.40 -1.90
CA ASP A 61 0.95 2.28 -2.94
C ASP A 61 0.04 3.51 -3.09
N ALA A 62 0.38 4.58 -2.38
CA ALA A 62 -0.38 5.82 -2.39
C ALA A 62 -0.44 6.48 -3.79
N GLU A 63 0.51 6.20 -4.68
CA GLU A 63 0.50 6.77 -6.03
C GLU A 63 -0.67 6.24 -6.87
N ASN A 64 -1.12 5.02 -6.57
CA ASN A 64 -2.24 4.37 -7.23
C ASN A 64 -3.61 4.74 -6.63
N GLU A 65 -3.68 5.54 -5.56
CA GLU A 65 -4.97 6.00 -4.99
C GLU A 65 -5.79 6.79 -6.02
N LYS A 66 -5.13 7.54 -6.92
CA LYS A 66 -5.80 8.26 -8.01
C LYS A 66 -6.49 7.34 -9.01
N LEU A 67 -5.95 6.14 -9.21
CA LEU A 67 -6.58 5.13 -10.06
C LEU A 67 -7.82 4.59 -9.38
N ALA A 68 -7.69 4.19 -8.10
CA ALA A 68 -8.83 3.78 -7.29
C ALA A 68 -9.93 4.85 -7.26
N GLU A 69 -9.57 6.12 -7.09
CA GLU A 69 -10.49 7.26 -7.09
C GLU A 69 -11.21 7.42 -8.44
N ALA A 70 -10.48 7.42 -9.55
CA ALA A 70 -11.07 7.58 -10.89
C ALA A 70 -12.09 6.46 -11.18
N ASP A 71 -11.72 5.21 -10.88
CA ASP A 71 -12.55 4.05 -11.21
C ASP A 71 -13.73 3.87 -10.22
N SER A 72 -13.64 4.44 -9.01
CA SER A 72 -14.74 4.48 -8.03
C SER A 72 -15.93 5.36 -8.45
N GLN A 73 -15.81 6.16 -9.52
CA GLN A 73 -16.84 7.09 -9.99
C GLN A 73 -18.01 6.44 -10.77
N CYS A 74 -18.14 5.11 -10.72
CA CYS A 74 -19.10 4.32 -11.49
C CYS A 74 -18.84 4.25 -13.00
N GLU A 75 -17.69 4.73 -13.49
CA GLU A 75 -17.30 4.61 -14.90
C GLU A 75 -16.82 3.20 -15.26
N GLY A 76 -16.63 2.35 -14.25
CA GLY A 76 -16.26 0.96 -14.37
C GLY A 76 -14.76 0.81 -14.52
N PRO A 77 -14.24 -0.44 -14.46
CA PRO A 77 -12.84 -0.66 -14.67
C PRO A 77 -12.39 -0.17 -16.05
N THR A 78 -11.75 0.99 -16.13
CA THR A 78 -11.14 1.44 -17.40
C THR A 78 -9.96 0.55 -17.80
N ARG A 79 -9.46 -0.24 -16.84
CA ARG A 79 -8.28 -1.09 -16.93
C ARG A 79 -8.56 -2.41 -16.22
N ASN A 80 -7.91 -3.49 -16.65
CA ASN A 80 -8.02 -4.83 -16.04
C ASN A 80 -7.39 -4.92 -14.63
N GLU A 81 -7.55 -3.91 -13.77
CA GLU A 81 -6.76 -3.69 -12.54
C GLU A 81 -7.61 -3.39 -11.31
N ILE A 82 -8.94 -3.44 -11.42
CA ILE A 82 -9.83 -2.88 -10.41
C ILE A 82 -10.62 -3.96 -9.72
N TYR A 83 -10.47 -3.96 -8.40
CA TYR A 83 -10.85 -5.06 -7.56
C TYR A 83 -11.50 -4.51 -6.30
N ILE A 84 -12.82 -4.61 -6.33
CA ILE A 84 -13.77 -3.96 -5.44
C ILE A 84 -13.88 -4.73 -4.12
N PHE A 85 -13.82 -4.03 -2.99
CA PHE A 85 -14.00 -4.57 -1.65
C PHE A 85 -15.23 -3.94 -0.99
N SER A 86 -16.43 -4.44 -1.31
CA SER A 86 -17.60 -4.13 -0.47
C SER A 86 -17.50 -4.84 0.88
N ASP A 87 -16.92 -6.05 0.88
CA ASP A 87 -16.54 -6.87 2.03
C ASP A 87 -15.42 -7.81 1.54
N PHE A 88 -14.42 -8.17 2.35
CA PHE A 88 -13.29 -9.05 1.97
C PHE A 88 -13.68 -10.50 1.56
N ASP A 89 -14.95 -10.74 1.22
CA ASP A 89 -15.54 -12.03 0.86
C ASP A 89 -15.30 -12.46 -0.60
N ARG A 90 -14.68 -11.62 -1.44
CA ARG A 90 -14.41 -11.98 -2.84
C ARG A 90 -12.97 -12.45 -3.07
N VAL A 91 -12.91 -13.76 -3.26
CA VAL A 91 -11.78 -14.69 -3.18
C VAL A 91 -10.81 -14.66 -4.37
N ASP A 92 -11.13 -14.02 -5.49
CA ASP A 92 -10.37 -14.28 -6.74
C ASP A 92 -9.06 -13.47 -6.89
N MET A 93 -8.84 -12.42 -6.07
CA MET A 93 -7.87 -11.34 -6.40
C MET A 93 -6.63 -11.35 -5.51
N ALA A 94 -6.82 -11.63 -4.23
CA ALA A 94 -5.72 -11.84 -3.29
C ALA A 94 -5.04 -13.23 -3.46
N THR A 95 -5.42 -14.01 -4.46
CA THR A 95 -4.85 -15.33 -4.72
C THR A 95 -3.73 -15.29 -5.75
N GLU A 96 -3.68 -14.23 -6.56
CA GLU A 96 -2.63 -14.04 -7.54
C GLU A 96 -1.32 -13.70 -6.84
N VAL A 97 -0.35 -14.57 -7.06
CA VAL A 97 0.94 -14.56 -6.38
C VAL A 97 1.83 -13.38 -6.79
N PHE A 98 1.59 -12.79 -7.96
CA PHE A 98 2.43 -11.71 -8.51
C PHE A 98 2.09 -10.31 -8.01
N PHE A 99 0.92 -10.10 -7.43
CA PHE A 99 0.57 -8.80 -6.87
C PHE A 99 1.47 -8.46 -5.69
N LYS A 100 1.92 -7.20 -5.64
CA LYS A 100 2.83 -6.66 -4.62
C LYS A 100 2.30 -5.38 -3.99
N THR A 101 1.40 -4.67 -4.65
CA THR A 101 0.88 -3.39 -4.16
C THR A 101 -0.64 -3.37 -4.10
N ILE A 102 -1.17 -2.56 -3.18
CA ILE A 102 -2.59 -2.24 -3.06
C ILE A 102 -2.78 -0.75 -2.79
N ALA A 103 -3.82 -0.16 -3.36
CA ALA A 103 -4.22 1.21 -3.09
C ALA A 103 -5.75 1.28 -3.06
N CYS A 104 -6.32 2.05 -2.16
CA CYS A 104 -7.77 2.05 -1.93
C CYS A 104 -8.34 3.48 -1.85
N THR A 105 -9.60 3.60 -2.21
CA THR A 105 -10.45 4.76 -1.96
C THR A 105 -11.77 4.31 -1.34
N LYS A 106 -12.61 5.26 -0.90
CA LYS A 106 -14.00 4.99 -0.55
C LYS A 106 -14.91 5.40 -1.70
N ALA A 107 -15.87 4.55 -2.05
CA ALA A 107 -16.82 4.83 -3.11
C ALA A 107 -17.65 6.08 -2.75
N PRO A 108 -17.67 7.13 -3.59
CA PRO A 108 -18.37 8.37 -3.27
C PRO A 108 -19.88 8.28 -3.46
N LYS A 109 -20.37 7.24 -4.14
CA LYS A 109 -21.78 6.98 -4.42
C LYS A 109 -21.97 5.49 -4.71
N PRO A 110 -23.19 4.95 -4.58
CA PRO A 110 -23.45 3.56 -4.92
C PRO A 110 -23.23 3.29 -6.42
N CYS A 111 -22.49 2.24 -6.75
CA CYS A 111 -22.21 1.82 -8.11
C CYS A 111 -22.67 0.38 -8.36
N LYS A 112 -23.07 0.10 -9.60
CA LYS A 112 -23.36 -1.26 -10.07
C LYS A 112 -22.45 -1.58 -11.24
N PHE A 113 -21.66 -2.64 -11.11
CA PHE A 113 -20.75 -3.10 -12.15
C PHE A 113 -21.07 -4.53 -12.55
N THR A 114 -20.74 -4.88 -13.80
CA THR A 114 -20.72 -6.27 -14.24
C THR A 114 -19.28 -6.60 -14.61
N PHE A 115 -18.66 -7.51 -13.85
CA PHE A 115 -17.33 -8.02 -14.13
C PHE A 115 -17.43 -9.53 -14.34
N GLU A 116 -16.94 -10.03 -15.48
CA GLU A 116 -17.00 -11.46 -15.83
C GLU A 116 -18.40 -12.09 -15.62
N ASN A 117 -19.46 -11.40 -16.08
CA ASN A 117 -20.87 -11.79 -15.90
C ASN A 117 -21.36 -11.85 -14.44
N LYS A 118 -20.55 -11.47 -13.46
CA LYS A 118 -20.96 -11.31 -12.06
C LYS A 118 -21.35 -9.84 -11.81
N ARG A 119 -22.58 -9.64 -11.36
CA ARG A 119 -23.04 -8.33 -10.87
C ARG A 119 -22.35 -8.01 -9.54
N GLN A 120 -21.82 -6.81 -9.43
CA GLN A 120 -21.23 -6.25 -8.23
C GLN A 120 -22.00 -4.98 -7.87
N ILE A 121 -22.28 -4.82 -6.58
CA ILE A 121 -22.89 -3.63 -6.02
C ILE A 121 -21.88 -3.08 -5.03
N ILE A 122 -21.55 -1.81 -5.19
CA ILE A 122 -20.74 -1.05 -4.25
C ILE A 122 -21.66 -0.02 -3.65
N ASN A 123 -21.70 0.07 -2.33
CA ASN A 123 -22.41 1.12 -1.63
C ASN A 123 -21.50 2.33 -1.44
N GLU A 124 -22.11 3.46 -1.13
CA GLU A 124 -21.35 4.62 -0.71
C GLU A 124 -20.55 4.30 0.56
N GLY A 125 -19.28 4.71 0.59
CA GLY A 125 -18.37 4.46 1.71
C GLY A 125 -17.61 3.13 1.64
N ASP A 126 -18.03 2.18 0.81
CA ASP A 126 -17.33 0.90 0.63
C ASP A 126 -15.92 1.10 0.04
N TYR A 127 -15.02 0.17 0.33
CA TYR A 127 -13.66 0.24 -0.18
C TYR A 127 -13.58 -0.17 -1.65
N PHE A 128 -12.87 0.64 -2.41
CA PHE A 128 -12.57 0.38 -3.80
C PHE A 128 -11.06 0.35 -3.95
N CYS A 129 -10.49 -0.81 -4.26
CA CYS A 129 -9.05 -0.97 -4.30
C CYS A 129 -8.54 -1.40 -5.68
N VAL A 130 -7.28 -1.09 -5.90
CA VAL A 130 -6.51 -1.45 -7.09
C VAL A 130 -5.30 -2.22 -6.58
N VAL A 131 -5.05 -3.41 -7.16
CA VAL A 131 -3.84 -4.19 -6.88
C VAL A 131 -2.91 -4.20 -8.08
N GLY A 132 -1.62 -4.11 -7.81
CA GLY A 132 -0.58 -4.00 -8.83
C GLY A 132 0.55 -5.02 -8.61
N PRO A 133 1.40 -5.23 -9.63
CA PRO A 133 1.39 -4.60 -10.95
C PRO A 133 0.35 -5.18 -11.92
N ARG A 134 0.21 -4.57 -13.10
CA ARG A 134 -0.73 -5.03 -14.14
C ARG A 134 -0.35 -6.41 -14.65
N LYS A 135 -1.33 -7.28 -14.92
CA LYS A 135 -1.07 -8.60 -15.53
C LYS A 135 -0.27 -8.51 -16.83
N SER A 136 -0.49 -7.48 -17.65
CA SER A 136 0.27 -7.24 -18.89
C SER A 136 1.74 -6.83 -18.67
N GLN A 137 2.07 -6.30 -17.49
CA GLN A 137 3.43 -5.92 -17.11
C GLN A 137 4.20 -7.09 -16.49
N VAL A 138 3.49 -8.13 -16.06
CA VAL A 138 4.08 -9.32 -15.45
C VAL A 138 4.39 -10.34 -16.52
N LYS A 139 5.68 -10.52 -16.81
CA LYS A 139 6.16 -11.62 -17.66
C LYS A 139 6.66 -12.75 -16.76
N ASN A 140 6.26 -13.99 -17.08
CA ASN A 140 6.81 -15.21 -16.49
C ASN A 140 6.62 -15.37 -14.97
N PHE A 141 5.43 -15.08 -14.45
CA PHE A 141 5.13 -15.41 -13.05
C PHE A 141 4.43 -16.77 -12.97
N THR A 142 4.98 -17.65 -12.14
CA THR A 142 4.45 -19.01 -11.94
C THR A 142 4.14 -19.21 -10.47
N THR A 143 2.93 -19.66 -10.17
CA THR A 143 2.56 -20.12 -8.83
C THR A 143 3.40 -21.36 -8.48
N SER A 144 4.14 -21.28 -7.38
CA SER A 144 4.97 -22.37 -6.90
C SER A 144 4.29 -23.08 -5.75
N ILE A 145 4.09 -24.39 -5.89
CA ILE A 145 3.53 -25.22 -4.82
C ILE A 145 4.66 -25.63 -3.84
N GLY A 146 4.34 -25.62 -2.55
CA GLY A 146 5.21 -25.99 -1.43
C GLY A 146 4.86 -25.24 -0.14
N GLU A 147 5.70 -25.44 0.88
CA GLU A 147 5.52 -24.75 2.17
C GLU A 147 5.46 -23.22 1.97
N PRO A 148 4.47 -22.51 2.54
CA PRO A 148 4.32 -21.07 2.38
C PRO A 148 5.60 -20.28 2.69
N GLY A 149 6.02 -19.46 1.73
CA GLY A 149 7.25 -18.65 1.82
C GLY A 149 8.56 -19.41 1.58
N SER A 150 8.53 -20.72 1.31
CA SER A 150 9.76 -21.50 1.03
C SER A 150 10.41 -21.19 -0.32
N LYS A 151 9.68 -20.55 -1.25
CA LYS A 151 10.15 -20.22 -2.61
C LYS A 151 9.98 -18.73 -2.92
N CYS A 152 10.29 -17.89 -1.93
CA CYS A 152 10.25 -16.46 -2.15
C CYS A 152 11.23 -16.03 -3.26
N PRO A 153 10.82 -15.10 -4.15
CA PRO A 153 11.71 -14.53 -5.16
C PRO A 153 12.98 -13.93 -4.54
N GLU A 154 14.05 -13.82 -5.32
CA GLU A 154 15.28 -13.12 -4.93
C GLU A 154 14.95 -11.74 -4.32
N GLU A 155 15.72 -11.33 -3.31
CA GLU A 155 15.53 -10.08 -2.54
C GLU A 155 14.32 -10.02 -1.60
N THR A 156 13.48 -11.06 -1.56
CA THR A 156 12.36 -11.18 -0.60
C THR A 156 12.59 -12.30 0.41
N VAL A 157 12.03 -12.13 1.60
CA VAL A 157 12.09 -13.12 2.69
C VAL A 157 10.68 -13.53 3.09
N SER A 158 10.55 -14.76 3.59
CA SER A 158 9.30 -15.23 4.17
C SER A 158 9.01 -14.48 5.47
N LYS A 159 7.82 -13.88 5.55
CA LYS A 159 7.23 -13.29 6.75
C LYS A 159 5.87 -13.94 6.98
N ASP A 160 5.82 -14.88 7.92
CA ASP A 160 4.59 -15.63 8.23
C ASP A 160 3.91 -16.22 6.98
N GLY A 161 4.72 -16.82 6.10
CA GLY A 161 4.26 -17.50 4.88
C GLY A 161 4.02 -16.61 3.66
N LEU A 162 4.28 -15.30 3.74
CA LEU A 162 4.26 -14.37 2.61
C LEU A 162 5.67 -13.88 2.26
N CYS A 163 5.90 -13.58 0.98
CA CYS A 163 7.18 -13.07 0.47
C CYS A 163 7.19 -11.54 0.47
N GLY A 164 7.98 -10.95 1.37
CA GLY A 164 8.07 -9.50 1.54
C GLY A 164 9.50 -9.02 1.63
N ILE A 165 9.72 -7.72 1.39
CA ILE A 165 11.04 -7.09 1.55
C ILE A 165 11.43 -7.13 3.02
N ASN A 166 12.65 -7.56 3.33
CA ASN A 166 13.13 -7.56 4.70
C ASN A 166 13.14 -6.13 5.23
N GLY A 167 12.44 -5.87 6.34
CA GLY A 167 12.31 -4.54 6.94
C GLY A 167 13.63 -4.11 7.57
N GLY A 168 14.65 -3.85 6.76
CA GLY A 168 15.86 -3.19 7.20
C GLY A 168 15.49 -1.79 7.67
N TYR A 169 15.77 -1.51 8.94
CA TYR A 169 15.51 -0.23 9.58
C TYR A 169 15.92 0.94 8.68
N LEU A 170 14.94 1.72 8.22
CA LEU A 170 15.21 3.04 7.65
C LEU A 170 15.71 3.91 8.80
N VAL A 171 17.03 4.05 8.90
CA VAL A 171 17.64 5.02 9.80
C VAL A 171 17.12 6.38 9.35
N ASN A 172 16.29 7.00 10.18
CA ASN A 172 15.71 8.30 9.86
C ASN A 172 16.86 9.31 9.77
N PHE A 173 17.23 9.71 8.55
CA PHE A 173 18.35 10.64 8.30
C PHE A 173 18.22 11.94 9.12
N ASN A 174 16.99 12.36 9.43
CA ASN A 174 16.75 13.53 10.28
C ASN A 174 17.23 13.31 11.72
N LEU A 175 17.11 12.09 12.25
CA LEU A 175 17.60 11.74 13.58
C LEU A 175 19.14 11.76 13.61
N LEU A 176 19.79 11.25 12.55
CA LEU A 176 21.25 11.27 12.41
C LEU A 176 21.79 12.71 12.35
N ILE A 177 21.12 13.59 11.60
CA ILE A 177 21.49 15.01 11.49
C ILE A 177 21.28 15.73 12.83
N LEU A 178 20.22 15.40 13.58
CA LEU A 178 20.00 15.91 14.94
C LEU A 178 21.12 15.49 15.91
N PHE A 179 21.54 14.23 15.87
CA PHE A 179 22.65 13.77 16.70
C PHE A 179 23.98 14.46 16.35
N LEU A 180 24.27 14.64 15.06
CA LEU A 180 25.50 15.32 14.62
C LEU A 180 25.52 16.81 14.97
N SER A 181 24.37 17.49 14.87
CA SER A 181 24.27 18.92 15.22
C SER A 181 24.38 19.18 16.73
N ILE A 182 23.85 18.29 17.57
CA ILE A 182 24.04 18.35 19.03
C ILE A 182 25.50 18.09 19.40
N PHE A 183 26.15 17.09 18.79
CA PHE A 183 27.57 16.81 19.03
C PHE A 183 28.46 18.00 18.67
N TYR A 184 28.20 18.65 17.54
CA TYR A 184 28.96 19.83 17.10
C TYR A 184 28.73 21.07 17.97
N ALA A 185 27.59 21.17 18.65
CA ALA A 185 27.28 22.27 19.56
C ALA A 185 27.85 22.09 20.98
N LEU A 186 28.25 20.86 21.33
CA LEU A 186 28.83 20.51 22.63
C LEU A 186 30.37 20.43 22.64
N MET A 187 31.00 20.46 21.46
CA MET A 187 32.45 20.63 21.28
C MET A 187 32.80 22.11 21.09
#